data_AF-A0A428XFC7-F1
#
_entry.id   AF-A0A428XFC7-F1
#
_cell.length_a   1.000
_cell.length_b   1.000
_cell.length_c   1.000
_cell.angle_alpha   90.00
_cell.angle_beta   90.00
_cell.angle_gamma   90.00
#
_symmetry.space_group_name_H-M   'P 1'
#
loop_
_entity.id
_entity.type
_entity.pdbx_description
1 polymer ?
#
loop_
_entity_poly.entity_id
_entity_poly.type
_entity_poly.pdbx_seq_one_letter_code
_entity_poly.pdbx_strand_id
1 'polypeptide(L)'
;MFGISELAIVLIAVVVLLGAKKLPELARSMGKSARILKSEAGAMKAGDGTGPGGGAAEPPAPRTIRAAPGDVISRTDSDPEGGPARS
;
A
#
# COMPACT_ATOMS: atom_id res chain seq x y z
N MET A 1 -42.68 -1.01 3.07
CA MET A 1 -41.71 -0.04 2.50
C MET A 1 -40.53 0.12 3.45
N PHE A 2 -39.92 -1.00 3.83
CA PHE A 2 -38.79 -1.06 4.77
C PHE A 2 -37.78 -2.00 4.12
N GLY A 3 -36.60 -1.48 3.82
CA GLY A 3 -35.59 -2.22 3.08
C GLY A 3 -34.32 -1.40 3.11
N ILE A 4 -34.25 -0.36 2.29
CA ILE A 4 -33.05 0.49 2.22
C ILE A 4 -33.03 1.49 3.38
N SER A 5 -34.17 2.07 3.75
CA SER A 5 -34.25 3.05 4.86
C SER A 5 -33.87 2.44 6.21
N GLU A 6 -34.31 1.21 6.48
CA GLU A 6 -34.02 0.52 7.74
C GLU A 6 -32.56 0.04 7.79
N LEU A 7 -32.05 -0.48 6.67
CA LEU A 7 -30.64 -0.82 6.53
C LEU A 7 -29.73 0.41 6.69
N ALA A 8 -30.13 1.57 6.17
CA ALA A 8 -29.38 2.81 6.34
C ALA A 8 -29.29 3.23 7.81
N ILE A 9 -30.40 3.14 8.56
CA ILE A 9 -30.41 3.46 9.99
C ILE A 9 -29.50 2.50 10.77
N VAL A 10 -29.59 1.19 10.51
CA VAL A 10 -28.73 0.19 11.17
C VAL A 10 -27.25 0.42 10.83
N LEU A 11 -26.94 0.72 9.57
CA LEU A 11 -25.56 1.00 9.14
C LEU A 11 -24.99 2.22 9.87
N ILE A 12 -25.77 3.29 9.99
CA ILE A 12 -25.37 4.49 10.74
C ILE A 12 -25.13 4.14 12.22
N ALA A 13 -26.02 3.35 12.84
CA ALA A 13 -25.85 2.93 14.23
C ALA A 13 -24.54 2.14 14.43
N VAL A 14 -24.23 1.20 13.53
CA VAL A 14 -22.98 0.43 13.55
C VAL A 14 -21.76 1.34 13.37
N VAL A 15 -21.83 2.32 12.46
CA VAL A 15 -20.75 3.29 12.24
C VAL A 15 -20.46 4.12 13.49
N VAL A 16 -21.50 4.54 14.21
CA VAL A 16 -21.36 5.29 15.46
C VAL A 16 -20.76 4.40 16.55
N LEU A 17 -21.21 3.15 16.67
CA LEU A 17 -20.72 2.21 17.68
C LEU A 17 -19.27 1.77 17.45
N LEU A 18 -18.90 1.54 16.19
CA LEU A 18 -17.52 1.22 15.80
C LEU A 18 -16.64 2.47 15.80
N GLY A 19 -17.19 3.64 15.52
CA GLY A 19 -16.47 4.90 15.37
C GLY A 19 -15.85 5.08 13.98
N ALA A 20 -15.90 6.32 13.49
CA ALA A 20 -15.49 6.68 12.13
C ALA A 20 -14.02 6.32 11.78
N LYS A 21 -13.15 6.14 12.79
CA LYS A 21 -11.74 5.74 12.58
C LYS A 21 -11.53 4.23 12.48
N LYS A 22 -12.45 3.42 13.02
CA LYS A 22 -12.36 1.94 13.01
C LYS A 22 -12.86 1.33 11.71
N LEU A 23 -13.85 1.94 11.06
CA LEU A 23 -14.32 1.53 9.73
C LEU A 23 -13.22 1.50 8.65
N PRO A 24 -12.43 2.57 8.44
CA PRO A 24 -11.37 2.55 7.43
C PRO A 24 -10.22 1.61 7.82
N GLU A 25 -9.99 1.40 9.11
CA GLU A 25 -9.01 0.42 9.61
C GLU A 25 -9.44 -1.00 9.25
N LEU A 26 -10.70 -1.35 9.55
CA LEU A 26 -11.31 -2.65 9.23
C LEU A 26 -11.40 -2.86 7.72
N ALA A 27 -11.81 -1.85 6.94
CA ALA A 27 -11.84 -1.95 5.48
C ALA A 27 -10.44 -2.17 4.89
N ARG A 28 -9.41 -1.52 5.42
CA ARG A 28 -8.01 -1.72 4.99
C ARG A 28 -7.48 -3.11 5.35
N SER A 29 -7.74 -3.59 6.58
CA SER A 29 -7.27 -4.92 7.02
C SER A 29 -8.02 -6.05 6.31
N MET A 30 -9.34 -5.94 6.15
CA MET A 30 -10.15 -6.88 5.38
C MET A 30 -9.81 -6.84 3.90
N GLY A 31 -9.55 -5.66 3.31
CA GLY A 31 -9.17 -5.53 1.90
C GLY A 31 -7.84 -6.22 1.58
N LYS A 32 -6.85 -6.13 2.48
CA LYS A 32 -5.55 -6.81 2.32
C LYS A 32 -5.72 -8.34 2.29
N SER A 33 -6.52 -8.88 3.20
CA SER A 33 -6.81 -10.33 3.25
C SER A 33 -7.66 -10.75 2.06
N ALA A 34 -8.73 -10.02 1.75
CA ALA A 34 -9.63 -10.29 0.62
C ALA A 34 -8.89 -10.27 -0.73
N ARG A 35 -7.82 -9.49 -0.89
CA ARG A 35 -6.99 -9.51 -2.10
C ARG A 35 -6.27 -10.84 -2.28
N ILE A 36 -5.73 -11.41 -1.19
CA ILE A 36 -5.04 -12.71 -1.21
C ILE A 36 -6.06 -13.80 -1.54
N LEU A 37 -7.19 -13.81 -0.82
CA LEU A 37 -8.26 -14.77 -1.10
C LEU A 37 -8.81 -14.60 -2.53
N LYS A 38 -8.93 -13.37 -3.05
CA LYS A 38 -9.38 -13.13 -4.43
C LYS A 38 -8.32 -13.54 -5.46
N SER A 39 -7.03 -13.44 -5.18
CA SER A 39 -5.99 -13.96 -6.07
C SER A 39 -5.96 -15.48 -6.09
N GLU A 40 -6.12 -16.14 -4.94
CA GLU A 40 -6.16 -17.60 -4.86
C GLU A 40 -7.46 -18.17 -5.43
N ALA A 41 -8.61 -17.60 -5.06
CA ALA A 41 -9.90 -17.95 -5.67
C ALA A 41 -9.95 -17.58 -7.15
N GLY A 42 -9.26 -16.50 -7.55
CA GLY A 42 -9.12 -16.08 -8.94
C GLY A 42 -8.29 -17.05 -9.75
N ALA A 43 -7.22 -17.63 -9.20
CA ALA A 43 -6.45 -18.67 -9.87
C ALA A 43 -7.28 -19.95 -10.07
N MET A 44 -8.13 -20.30 -9.10
CA MET A 44 -9.08 -21.40 -9.25
C MET A 44 -10.15 -21.12 -10.31
N LYS A 45 -10.69 -19.90 -10.36
CA LYS A 45 -11.72 -19.48 -11.35
C LYS A 45 -11.16 -19.20 -12.74
N ALA A 46 -9.89 -18.78 -12.83
CA ALA A 46 -9.21 -18.50 -14.10
C ALA A 46 -8.89 -19.76 -14.90
N GLY A 47 -8.91 -20.94 -14.25
CA GLY A 47 -8.96 -22.23 -14.93
C GLY A 47 -10.19 -22.39 -15.84
N ASP A 48 -11.27 -21.63 -15.61
CA ASP A 48 -12.53 -21.68 -16.37
C ASP A 48 -12.81 -20.42 -17.23
N GLY A 49 -11.82 -19.53 -17.41
CA GLY A 49 -11.91 -18.41 -18.35
C GLY A 49 -12.64 -17.15 -17.82
N THR A 50 -11.99 -16.00 -18.03
CA THR A 50 -12.43 -14.61 -17.71
C THR A 50 -12.13 -14.13 -16.28
N GLY A 51 -10.98 -13.46 -16.13
CA GLY A 51 -10.57 -12.77 -14.91
C GLY A 51 -11.08 -11.32 -14.83
N PRO A 52 -11.56 -10.84 -13.67
CA PRO A 52 -11.83 -9.42 -13.47
C PRO A 52 -10.68 -8.73 -12.73
N GLY A 53 -9.95 -7.90 -13.48
CA GLY A 53 -9.22 -6.77 -12.93
C GLY A 53 -10.21 -5.77 -12.33
N GLY A 54 -10.06 -5.47 -11.04
CA GLY A 54 -10.88 -4.50 -10.34
C GLY A 54 -10.01 -3.77 -9.33
N GLY A 55 -9.72 -2.50 -9.64
CA GLY A 55 -8.85 -1.64 -8.86
C GLY A 55 -9.37 -1.40 -7.44
N ALA A 56 -8.43 -1.30 -6.52
CA ALA A 56 -8.62 -0.65 -5.24
C ALA A 56 -7.41 0.27 -5.04
N ALA A 57 -7.70 1.56 -4.89
CA ALA A 57 -6.76 2.66 -4.82
C ALA A 57 -5.52 2.34 -3.98
N GLU A 58 -4.35 2.46 -4.62
CA GLU A 58 -3.07 2.51 -3.93
C GLU A 58 -3.10 3.74 -3.01
N PRO A 59 -3.02 3.58 -1.67
CA PRO A 59 -2.71 4.72 -0.81
C PRO A 59 -1.36 5.26 -1.31
N PRO A 60 -1.15 6.59 -1.42
CA PRO A 60 0.14 7.12 -1.82
C PRO A 60 1.19 6.53 -0.88
N ALA A 61 2.03 5.63 -1.41
CA ALA A 61 3.10 5.02 -0.67
C ALA A 61 3.94 6.18 -0.10
N PRO A 62 4.30 6.16 1.20
CA PRO A 62 5.32 7.06 1.69
C PRO A 62 6.52 6.82 0.80
N ARG A 63 6.93 7.84 0.04
CA ARG A 63 8.12 7.79 -0.80
C ARG A 63 9.30 7.68 0.16
N THR A 64 9.59 6.47 0.62
CA THR A 64 10.86 6.15 1.25
C THR A 64 11.88 6.36 0.15
N ILE A 65 12.72 7.38 0.32
CA ILE A 65 13.78 7.73 -0.60
C ILE A 65 14.64 6.48 -0.72
N ARG A 66 14.50 5.75 -1.83
CA ARG A 66 15.41 4.68 -2.21
C ARG A 66 16.70 5.37 -2.62
N ALA A 67 17.62 5.54 -1.68
CA ALA A 67 19.00 5.83 -2.02
C ALA A 67 19.46 4.74 -3.00
N ALA A 68 19.90 5.15 -4.19
CA ALA A 68 20.56 4.24 -5.11
C ALA A 68 21.84 3.73 -4.42
N PRO A 69 22.09 2.42 -4.36
CA PRO A 69 23.35 1.90 -3.84
C PRO A 69 24.45 2.29 -4.84
N GLY A 70 25.19 3.35 -4.53
CA GLY A 70 26.23 3.90 -5.40
C GLY A 70 26.79 5.25 -4.97
N ASP A 71 26.05 6.03 -4.14
CA ASP A 71 26.42 7.42 -3.85
C ASP A 71 27.43 7.61 -2.69
N VAL A 72 28.01 6.53 -2.17
CA VAL A 72 28.94 6.57 -1.02
C VAL A 72 30.42 6.43 -1.43
N ILE A 73 30.70 6.02 -2.67
CA ILE A 73 32.09 5.70 -3.09
C ILE A 73 32.79 6.89 -3.79
N SER A 74 32.07 7.93 -4.23
CA SER A 74 32.66 8.95 -5.11
C SER A 74 33.22 10.21 -4.42
N ARG A 75 33.20 10.31 -3.08
CA ARG A 75 33.75 11.51 -2.38
C ARG A 75 35.17 11.34 -1.84
N THR A 76 35.74 10.14 -1.85
CA THR A 76 37.06 9.90 -1.23
C THR A 76 38.23 9.69 -2.18
N ASP A 77 38.03 9.64 -3.50
CA ASP A 77 39.11 9.26 -4.43
C ASP A 77 39.31 10.22 -5.62
N SER A 78 39.25 11.54 -5.39
CA SER A 78 39.66 12.52 -6.42
C SER A 78 40.17 13.82 -5.82
N ASP A 79 41.45 13.88 -5.41
CA ASP A 79 42.43 14.76 -6.09
C ASP A 79 43.88 14.43 -5.65
N PRO A 80 44.88 14.51 -6.55
CA PRO A 80 46.18 13.87 -6.45
C PRO A 80 47.32 14.80 -5.98
N GLU A 81 48.41 14.16 -5.55
CA GLU A 81 49.81 14.56 -5.73
C GLU A 81 50.20 16.06 -5.80
N GLY A 82 50.84 16.57 -4.74
CA GLY A 82 51.66 17.79 -4.75
C GLY A 82 52.84 17.64 -3.79
N GLY A 83 54.01 17.31 -4.33
CA GLY A 83 55.23 16.93 -3.62
C GLY A 83 55.96 18.02 -2.79
N PRO A 84 57.19 17.73 -2.31
CA PRO A 84 57.72 18.17 -1.02
C PRO A 84 58.52 19.49 -1.07
N ALA A 85 58.43 20.30 -0.01
CA ALA A 85 59.36 21.41 0.20
C ALA A 85 59.82 21.48 1.67
N ARG A 86 61.12 21.19 1.81
CA ARG A 86 61.97 21.49 2.96
C ARG A 86 62.02 23.00 3.21
N SER A 87 62.00 23.43 4.47
CA SER A 87 62.95 24.38 5.06
C SER A 87 62.72 24.52 6.56
#